data_AF-A0A2E9N198-F1
#
_entry.id   AF-A0A2E9N198-F1
#
_cell.length_a   1.000
_cell.length_b   1.000
_cell.length_c   1.000
_cell.angle_alpha   90.00
_cell.angle_beta   90.00
_cell.angle_gamma   90.00
#
_symmetry.space_group_name_H-M   'P 1'
#
loop_
_entity.id
_entity.type
_entity.pdbx_description
1 polymer ?
#
loop_
_entity_poly.entity_id
_entity_poly.type
_entity_poly.pdbx_seq_one_letter_code
_entity_poly.pdbx_strand_id
1 'polypeptide(L)'
;MQVSRRFNAGLTLIELLVTLFVLALLLNASTPCMLYLVQQKASDVTIKHLHRAIEVARTSAITQNALVTLYRSSDSVLCGDKWQQGILVFADQDSGRNLERED
;
A
#
# COMPACT_ATOMS: atom_id res chain seq x y z
N MET A 1 -22.34 18.84 -58.67
CA MET A 1 -22.22 18.92 -57.20
C MET A 1 -22.72 17.60 -56.62
N GLN A 2 -21.84 16.61 -56.44
CA GLN A 2 -22.23 15.31 -55.88
C GLN A 2 -22.22 15.40 -54.35
N VAL A 3 -23.38 15.19 -53.74
CA VAL A 3 -23.53 15.16 -52.29
C VAL A 3 -23.08 13.78 -51.80
N SER A 4 -21.93 13.72 -51.17
CA SER A 4 -21.39 12.53 -50.52
C SER A 4 -22.30 12.14 -49.35
N ARG A 5 -23.09 11.09 -49.50
CA ARG A 5 -23.88 10.51 -48.40
C ARG A 5 -22.91 9.91 -47.39
N ARG A 6 -22.77 10.53 -46.22
CA ARG A 6 -22.09 9.93 -45.07
C ARG A 6 -22.95 8.77 -44.57
N PHE A 7 -22.38 7.56 -44.56
CA PHE A 7 -22.99 6.40 -43.92
C PHE A 7 -22.93 6.61 -42.40
N ASN A 8 -24.04 7.04 -41.80
CA ASN A 8 -24.19 6.99 -40.35
C ASN A 8 -24.50 5.54 -39.97
N ALA A 9 -23.47 4.77 -39.65
CA ALA A 9 -23.63 3.47 -39.00
C ALA A 9 -24.07 3.72 -37.54
N GLY A 10 -25.37 3.80 -37.31
CA GLY A 10 -25.94 3.93 -35.96
C GLY A 10 -26.02 2.57 -35.26
N LEU A 11 -25.68 2.54 -33.97
CA LEU A 11 -25.92 1.40 -33.10
C LEU A 11 -27.42 1.10 -33.01
N THR A 12 -27.77 -0.17 -33.03
CA THR A 12 -29.17 -0.57 -32.79
C THR A 12 -29.49 -0.46 -31.29
N LEU A 13 -30.75 -0.17 -30.96
CA LEU A 13 -31.18 -0.08 -29.55
C LEU A 13 -30.90 -1.38 -28.80
N ILE A 14 -31.06 -2.52 -29.46
CA ILE A 14 -30.78 -3.84 -28.87
C ILE A 14 -29.29 -4.04 -28.60
N GLU A 15 -28.40 -3.56 -29.47
CA GLU A 15 -26.96 -3.65 -29.26
C GLU A 15 -26.51 -2.80 -28.07
N LEU A 16 -27.08 -1.61 -27.88
CA LEU A 16 -26.84 -0.80 -26.68
C LEU A 16 -27.31 -1.51 -25.40
N LEU A 17 -28.48 -2.15 -25.42
CA LEU A 17 -28.98 -2.89 -24.26
C LEU A 17 -28.12 -4.11 -23.93
N VAL A 18 -27.67 -4.86 -24.95
CA VAL A 18 -26.80 -6.03 -24.76
C VAL A 18 -25.42 -5.60 -24.24
N THR A 19 -24.83 -4.53 -24.77
CA THR A 19 -23.54 -4.02 -24.28
C THR A 19 -23.62 -3.53 -22.83
N LEU A 20 -24.68 -2.82 -22.46
CA LEU A 20 -24.91 -2.42 -21.07
C LEU A 20 -25.15 -3.62 -20.14
N PHE A 21 -25.87 -4.64 -20.61
CA PHE A 21 -26.08 -5.87 -19.85
C PHE A 21 -24.75 -6.59 -19.57
N VAL A 22 -23.92 -6.78 -20.60
CA VAL A 22 -22.58 -7.38 -20.44
C VAL A 22 -21.69 -6.52 -19.55
N LEU A 23 -21.71 -5.20 -19.71
CA LEU A 23 -20.95 -4.27 -18.86
C LEU A 23 -21.36 -4.40 -17.39
N ALA A 24 -22.67 -4.48 -17.10
CA ALA A 24 -23.17 -4.65 -15.75
C ALA A 24 -22.70 -5.98 -15.13
N LEU A 25 -22.70 -7.08 -15.90
CA LEU A 25 -22.17 -8.37 -15.44
C LEU A 25 -20.67 -8.28 -15.11
N LEU A 26 -19.89 -7.65 -15.97
CA LEU A 26 -18.45 -7.47 -15.77
C LEU A 26 -18.14 -6.62 -14.53
N LEU A 27 -18.88 -5.52 -14.32
CA LEU A 27 -18.70 -4.65 -13.16
C LEU A 27 -19.00 -5.38 -11.85
N ASN A 28 -20.05 -6.20 -11.81
CA ASN A 28 -20.39 -7.01 -10.64
C ASN A 28 -19.33 -8.08 -10.35
N ALA A 29 -18.75 -8.69 -11.39
CA ALA A 29 -17.70 -9.70 -11.23
C ALA A 29 -16.33 -9.11 -10.81
N SER A 30 -16.07 -7.84 -11.09
CA SER A 30 -14.76 -7.20 -10.87
C SER A 30 -14.51 -6.82 -9.40
N THR A 31 -15.55 -6.48 -8.63
CA THR A 31 -15.43 -6.03 -7.23
C THR A 31 -14.68 -7.00 -6.30
N PRO A 32 -14.98 -8.31 -6.25
CA PRO A 32 -14.26 -9.23 -5.35
C PRO A 32 -12.80 -9.46 -5.76
N CYS A 33 -12.44 -9.31 -7.04
CA CYS A 33 -11.07 -9.52 -7.54
C CYS A 33 -10.10 -8.49 -6.94
N MET A 34 -10.52 -7.22 -6.87
CA MET A 34 -9.68 -6.16 -6.31
C MET A 34 -9.44 -6.34 -4.81
N LEU A 35 -10.45 -6.80 -4.06
CA LEU A 35 -10.31 -7.11 -2.64
C LEU A 35 -9.31 -8.25 -2.39
N TYR A 36 -9.37 -9.31 -3.20
CA TYR A 36 -8.44 -10.43 -3.09
C TYR A 36 -6.99 -10.01 -3.35
N LEU A 37 -6.75 -9.19 -4.37
CA LEU A 37 -5.42 -8.66 -4.66
C LEU A 37 -4.87 -7.78 -3.53
N VAL A 38 -5.70 -6.92 -2.92
CA VAL A 38 -5.30 -6.09 -1.78
C VAL A 38 -4.96 -6.96 -0.56
N GLN A 39 -5.80 -7.95 -0.25
CA GLN A 39 -5.59 -8.87 0.87
C GLN A 39 -4.30 -9.69 0.71
N GLN A 40 -4.02 -10.18 -0.50
CA GLN A 40 -2.76 -10.87 -0.78
C GLN A 40 -1.54 -9.98 -0.59
N LYS A 41 -1.64 -8.69 -0.92
CA LYS A 41 -0.51 -7.75 -0.86
C LYS A 41 -0.29 -7.12 0.50
N ALA A 42 -1.23 -7.21 1.44
CA ALA A 42 -1.10 -6.63 2.77
C ALA A 42 0.11 -7.19 3.57
N SER A 43 0.33 -8.50 3.51
CA SER A 43 1.47 -9.15 4.18
C SER A 43 2.81 -8.80 3.54
N ASP A 44 2.88 -8.84 2.20
CA ASP A 44 4.07 -8.46 1.43
C ASP A 44 4.49 -7.02 1.70
N VAL A 45 3.51 -6.11 1.77
CA VAL A 45 3.74 -4.69 2.07
C VAL A 45 4.32 -4.53 3.47
N THR A 46 3.76 -5.21 4.47
CA THR A 46 4.28 -5.18 5.86
C THR A 46 5.73 -5.64 5.94
N ILE A 47 6.06 -6.75 5.28
CA ILE A 47 7.44 -7.29 5.24
C ILE A 47 8.39 -6.30 4.56
N LYS A 48 7.98 -5.70 3.44
CA LYS A 48 8.79 -4.69 2.73
C LYS A 48 9.06 -3.45 3.57
N HIS A 49 8.07 -2.97 4.31
CA HIS A 49 8.25 -1.85 5.23
C HIS A 49 9.27 -2.17 6.32
N LEU A 50 9.23 -3.38 6.88
CA LEU A 50 10.21 -3.83 7.87
C LEU A 50 11.61 -3.93 7.30
N HIS A 51 11.77 -4.54 6.12
CA HIS A 51 13.06 -4.61 5.45
C HIS A 51 13.66 -3.23 5.20
N ARG A 52 12.86 -2.27 4.73
CA ARG A 52 13.30 -0.90 4.51
C ARG A 52 13.70 -0.21 5.80
N ALA A 53 12.95 -0.40 6.89
CA ALA A 53 13.30 0.16 8.19
C ALA A 53 14.63 -0.39 8.72
N ILE A 54 14.88 -1.70 8.54
CA ILE A 54 16.16 -2.33 8.91
C ILE A 54 17.31 -1.78 8.07
N GLU A 55 17.11 -1.60 6.77
CA GLU A 55 18.13 -1.07 5.87
C GLU A 55 18.50 0.39 6.21
N VAL A 56 17.49 1.20 6.52
CA VAL A 56 17.68 2.58 7.00
C VAL A 56 18.37 2.58 8.35
N ALA A 57 17.97 1.72 9.29
CA ALA A 57 18.61 1.61 10.60
C ALA A 57 20.06 1.20 10.51
N ARG A 58 20.37 0.20 9.68
CA ARG A 58 21.74 -0.27 9.43
C ARG A 58 22.59 0.84 8.84
N THR A 59 22.11 1.53 7.81
CA THR A 59 22.84 2.63 7.20
C THR A 59 23.06 3.76 8.21
N SER A 60 22.04 4.09 9.01
CA SER A 60 22.12 5.10 10.06
C SER A 60 23.15 4.74 11.14
N ALA A 61 23.21 3.47 11.56
CA ALA A 61 24.16 2.98 12.56
C ALA A 61 25.60 3.03 12.05
N ILE A 62 25.82 2.64 10.80
CA ILE A 62 27.15 2.67 10.16
C ILE A 62 27.62 4.13 9.98
N THR A 63 26.76 5.01 9.45
CA THR A 63 27.15 6.40 9.17
C THR A 63 27.37 7.21 10.43
N GLN A 64 26.60 6.97 11.49
CA GLN A 64 26.70 7.71 12.75
C GLN A 64 27.63 7.03 13.77
N ASN A 65 28.14 5.82 13.46
CA ASN A 65 28.89 4.98 14.39
C ASN A 65 28.19 4.86 15.77
N ALA A 66 26.86 4.76 15.73
CA ALA A 66 25.98 4.74 16.90
C ALA A 66 25.10 3.50 16.87
N LEU A 67 24.67 3.02 18.04
CA LEU A 67 23.73 1.91 18.10
C LEU A 67 22.37 2.41 17.61
N VAL A 68 21.65 1.63 16.80
CA VAL A 68 20.32 2.04 16.31
C VAL A 68 19.35 0.95 16.68
N THR A 69 18.38 1.29 17.53
CA THR A 69 17.37 0.36 18.03
C THR A 69 16.06 0.60 17.29
N LEU A 70 15.52 -0.46 16.69
CA LEU A 70 14.22 -0.43 16.04
C LEU A 70 13.11 -0.68 17.05
N TYR A 71 12.14 0.23 17.11
CA TYR A 71 10.96 0.08 17.95
C TYR A 71 9.68 0.11 17.11
N ARG A 72 8.71 -0.72 17.51
CA ARG A 72 7.35 -0.66 16.97
C ARG A 72 6.68 0.57 17.54
N SER A 73 5.98 1.39 16.76
CA SER A 73 5.19 2.49 17.32
C SER A 73 3.91 2.67 16.56
N SER A 74 2.80 2.82 17.29
CA SER A 74 1.49 3.14 16.73
C SER A 74 1.20 4.64 16.69
N ASP A 75 1.93 5.45 17.46
CA ASP A 75 1.60 6.87 17.67
C ASP A 75 2.83 7.76 17.95
N SER A 76 3.92 7.54 17.22
CA SER A 76 5.14 8.39 17.23
C SER A 76 5.88 8.56 18.58
N VAL A 77 5.32 8.07 19.69
CA VAL A 77 5.82 8.26 21.06
C VAL A 77 5.80 6.96 21.88
N LEU A 78 4.85 6.05 21.63
CA LEU A 78 4.67 4.81 22.41
C LEU A 78 4.92 3.55 21.59
N CYS A 79 5.28 2.44 22.27
CA CYS A 79 5.41 1.13 21.64
C CYS A 79 4.10 0.70 21.02
N GLY A 80 4.11 0.53 19.72
CA GLY A 80 3.02 -0.09 19.01
C GLY A 80 3.08 -1.59 19.27
N ASP A 81 1.92 -2.20 19.47
CA ASP A 81 1.84 -3.64 19.66
C ASP A 81 2.03 -4.40 18.33
N LYS A 82 1.77 -3.71 17.19
CA LYS A 82 1.76 -4.31 15.85
C LYS A 82 2.76 -3.64 14.90
N TRP A 83 3.57 -4.45 14.24
CA TRP A 83 4.48 -4.04 13.16
C TRP A 83 3.77 -3.43 11.93
N GLN A 84 2.47 -3.65 11.83
CA GLN A 84 1.61 -3.13 10.75
C GLN A 84 1.28 -1.65 10.90
N GLN A 85 1.52 -1.05 12.07
CA GLN A 85 1.09 0.32 12.41
C GLN A 85 2.18 1.38 12.15
N GLY A 86 3.39 0.96 11.78
CA GLY A 86 4.52 1.87 11.54
C GLY A 86 5.77 1.42 12.27
N ILE A 87 6.93 1.84 11.74
CA ILE A 87 8.23 1.54 12.32
C ILE A 87 8.96 2.86 12.50
N LEU A 88 9.36 3.15 13.74
CA LEU A 88 10.22 4.28 14.04
C LEU A 88 11.64 3.77 14.19
N VAL A 89 12.57 4.46 13.54
CA VAL A 89 14.00 4.18 13.60
C VAL A 89 14.64 5.26 14.46
N PHE A 90 15.01 4.92 15.70
CA PHE A 90 15.72 5.83 16.59
C PHE A 90 17.19 5.43 16.68
N ALA A 91 18.08 6.40 16.45
CA ALA A 91 19.50 6.24 16.71
C ALA A 91 19.73 6.39 18.22
N ASP A 92 20.12 5.29 18.85
CA ASP A 92 20.48 5.22 20.25
C ASP A 92 21.93 5.70 20.39
N GLN A 93 22.07 7.00 20.67
CA GLN A 93 23.38 7.61 20.88
C GLN A 93 23.97 7.29 22.26
N ASP A 94 23.20 6.66 23.15
CA ASP A 94 23.70 6.27 24.46
C ASP A 94 23.88 4.75 24.53
N SER A 95 25.09 4.31 24.87
CA SER A 95 25.42 2.89 25.01
C SER A 95 24.85 2.29 26.31
N GLY A 96 23.73 2.83 26.78
CA GLY A 96 23.04 2.48 28.00
C GLY A 96 21.80 1.67 27.66
N ARG A 97 21.80 0.38 28.02
CA ARG A 97 20.65 -0.53 27.95
C ARG A 97 19.57 -0.15 28.98
N ASN A 98 19.18 1.12 29.03
CA ASN A 98 18.20 1.66 29.97
C ASN A 98 16.96 2.06 29.16
N LEU A 99 16.14 1.05 28.86
CA LEU A 99 14.73 1.30 28.57
C LEU A 99 14.02 1.63 29.90
N GLU A 100 14.42 2.73 30.53
CA GLU A 100 13.64 3.27 31.64
C GLU A 100 12.45 3.98 31.04
N ARG A 101 11.34 3.25 31.11
CA ARG A 101 9.97 3.72 30.97
C ARG A 101 9.80 4.97 31.83
N GLU A 102 9.62 6.11 31.20
CA GLU A 102 9.03 7.28 31.83
C GLU A 102 7.79 7.67 31.00
N ASP A 103 6.65 7.32 31.58
CA ASP A 103 5.29 7.86 31.46
C ASP A 103 4.65 7.99 30.07
#